data_AF-A0A7W2R1Z2-F1
#
_entry.id   AF-A0A7W2R1Z2-F1
#
_cell.length_a   1.000
_cell.length_b   1.000
_cell.length_c   1.000
_cell.angle_alpha   90.00
_cell.angle_beta   90.00
_cell.angle_gamma   90.00
#
_symmetry.space_group_name_H-M   'P 1'
#
loop_
_entity.id
_entity.type
_entity.pdbx_description
1 polymer ?
#
loop_
_entity_poly.entity_id
_entity_poly.type
_entity_poly.pdbx_seq_one_letter_code
_entity_poly.pdbx_strand_id
1 'polypeptide(L)'
;MKYLFTIILLGISTISFSQLNWTYEKVQKKYGIENITQNKAEEKLFQVKALNETESIKFTYNLENIVDIIEIESSKPISNDRFHKLARELNPKFKLTSTAEAKTSNFYYDSKNQLLNVKVYKTIKKSELHKIFFIADPGVIAALIPDIANWK
;
A
#
# COMPACT_ATOMS: atom_id res chain seq x y z
N MET A 1 -26.01 11.49 -38.93
CA MET A 1 -25.42 11.95 -37.66
C MET A 1 -26.10 11.29 -36.46
N LYS A 2 -25.82 10.02 -36.14
CA LYS A 2 -26.34 9.37 -34.91
C LYS A 2 -25.39 8.36 -34.23
N TYR A 3 -24.17 8.18 -34.76
CA TYR A 3 -23.22 7.20 -34.20
C TYR A 3 -21.92 7.79 -33.67
N LEU A 4 -21.77 9.13 -33.67
CA LEU A 4 -20.57 9.80 -33.16
C LEU A 4 -20.61 10.04 -31.64
N PHE A 5 -21.77 9.86 -30.99
CA PHE A 5 -21.95 10.16 -29.56
C PHE A 5 -21.82 8.94 -28.64
N THR A 6 -21.72 7.72 -29.17
CA THR A 6 -21.67 6.50 -28.35
C THR A 6 -20.24 6.03 -28.06
N ILE A 7 -19.22 6.54 -28.76
CA ILE A 7 -17.82 6.15 -28.54
C ILE A 7 -17.16 6.99 -27.42
N ILE A 8 -17.71 8.17 -27.11
CA ILE A 8 -17.16 9.06 -26.06
C ILE A 8 -17.67 8.69 -24.65
N LEU A 9 -18.75 7.89 -24.54
CA LEU A 9 -19.31 7.49 -23.24
C LEU A 9 -18.86 6.10 -22.74
N LEU A 10 -18.02 5.38 -23.49
CA LEU A 10 -17.64 3.99 -23.19
C LEU A 10 -16.16 3.81 -22.79
N GLY A 11 -15.38 4.89 -22.72
CA GLY A 11 -13.96 4.84 -22.32
C GLY A 11 -13.62 5.54 -21.00
N ILE A 12 -14.60 6.17 -20.33
CA ILE A 12 -14.41 6.91 -19.07
C ILE A 12 -15.15 6.22 -17.92
N SER A 13 -15.42 4.92 -18.02
CA SER A 13 -15.69 4.12 -16.83
C SER A 13 -14.39 3.99 -16.05
N THR A 14 -14.04 5.07 -15.36
CA THR A 14 -13.41 5.10 -14.05
C THR A 14 -12.66 3.81 -13.73
N ILE A 15 -11.49 3.62 -14.34
CA ILE A 15 -10.45 2.92 -13.62
C ILE A 15 -10.05 3.92 -12.53
N SER A 16 -10.87 3.97 -11.48
CA SER A 16 -10.47 4.57 -10.21
C SER A 16 -9.37 3.67 -9.71
N PHE A 17 -8.16 3.89 -10.22
CA PHE A 17 -6.99 3.13 -9.82
C PHE A 17 -6.91 3.19 -8.29
N SER A 18 -6.63 2.05 -7.69
CA SER A 18 -6.22 2.03 -6.29
C SER A 18 -5.01 2.95 -6.16
N GLN A 19 -5.12 3.98 -5.33
CA GLN A 19 -4.01 4.88 -5.08
C GLN A 19 -3.97 5.18 -3.59
N LEU A 20 -2.78 5.03 -3.01
CA LEU A 20 -2.50 5.69 -1.74
C LEU A 20 -2.51 7.19 -1.99
N ASN A 21 -3.02 7.98 -1.05
CA ASN A 21 -3.14 9.44 -1.21
C ASN A 21 -1.79 10.18 -1.07
N TRP A 22 -0.71 9.56 -1.55
CA TRP A 22 0.67 10.01 -1.42
C TRP A 22 1.32 10.08 -2.79
N THR A 23 1.82 11.27 -3.12
CA THR A 23 2.68 11.51 -4.28
C THR A 23 4.11 11.68 -3.80
N TYR A 24 5.08 11.52 -4.70
CA TYR A 24 6.48 11.82 -4.42
C TYR A 24 6.67 13.17 -3.74
N GLU A 25 6.05 14.24 -4.26
CA GLU A 25 6.11 15.59 -3.70
C GLU A 25 5.58 15.65 -2.26
N LYS A 26 4.41 15.04 -1.98
CA LYS A 26 3.85 14.97 -0.62
C LYS A 26 4.78 14.23 0.34
N VAL A 27 5.40 13.14 -0.12
CA VAL A 27 6.37 12.39 0.67
C VAL A 27 7.60 13.25 0.96
N GLN A 28 8.15 13.94 -0.04
CA GLN A 28 9.31 14.82 0.15
C GLN A 28 9.00 15.96 1.15
N LYS A 29 7.83 16.58 1.02
CA LYS A 29 7.41 17.67 1.90
C LYS A 29 7.30 17.23 3.36
N LYS A 30 6.87 15.99 3.61
CA LYS A 30 6.62 15.50 4.97
C LYS A 30 7.82 14.80 5.60
N TYR A 31 8.58 14.05 4.82
CA TYR A 31 9.66 13.19 5.30
C TYR A 31 11.06 13.61 4.77
N GLY A 32 11.17 14.78 4.14
CA GLY A 32 12.42 15.32 3.59
C GLY A 32 12.89 14.62 2.31
N ILE A 33 14.04 15.04 1.77
CA ILE A 33 14.60 14.56 0.47
C ILE A 33 15.69 13.49 0.64
N GLU A 34 16.03 13.12 1.87
CA GLU A 34 17.17 12.24 2.12
C GLU A 34 16.91 10.77 1.76
N ASN A 35 17.95 10.10 1.23
CA ASN A 35 18.08 8.66 0.94
C ASN A 35 17.17 8.06 -0.15
N ILE A 36 17.19 8.65 -1.35
CA ILE A 36 16.54 8.09 -2.54
C ILE A 36 17.43 6.99 -3.15
N THR A 37 16.94 5.76 -3.21
CA THR A 37 17.62 4.66 -3.90
C THR A 37 16.76 4.20 -5.07
N GLN A 38 17.26 4.32 -6.28
CA GLN A 38 16.57 3.84 -7.47
C GLN A 38 16.84 2.34 -7.65
N ASN A 39 15.81 1.49 -7.58
CA ASN A 39 15.96 0.11 -8.05
C ASN A 39 15.88 0.11 -9.58
N LYS A 40 16.99 -0.12 -10.26
CA LYS A 40 17.02 -0.19 -11.73
C LYS A 40 16.39 -1.47 -12.29
N ALA A 41 16.15 -2.50 -11.47
CA ALA A 41 15.69 -3.81 -11.95
C ALA A 41 14.18 -3.89 -12.27
N GLU A 42 13.35 -3.02 -11.68
CA GLU A 42 11.88 -3.08 -11.80
C GLU A 42 11.26 -1.80 -12.37
N GLU A 43 12.09 -0.83 -12.80
CA GLU A 43 11.66 0.53 -13.17
C GLU A 43 10.88 1.29 -12.07
N LYS A 44 10.88 0.78 -10.83
CA LYS A 44 10.21 1.40 -9.68
C LYS A 44 11.21 2.19 -8.83
N LEU A 45 10.87 3.45 -8.57
CA LEU A 45 11.60 4.29 -7.63
C LEU A 45 11.20 3.87 -6.20
N PHE A 46 12.16 3.82 -5.28
CA PHE A 46 11.84 3.67 -3.86
C PHE A 46 12.67 4.60 -2.97
N GLN A 47 12.16 4.84 -1.78
CA GLN A 47 12.82 5.66 -0.76
C GLN A 47 12.68 5.00 0.59
N VAL A 48 13.76 4.92 1.36
CA VAL A 48 13.76 4.40 2.72
C VAL A 48 14.15 5.52 3.67
N LYS A 49 13.41 5.68 4.76
CA LYS A 49 13.60 6.74 5.74
C LYS A 49 13.44 6.20 7.15
N ALA A 50 14.22 6.71 8.10
CA ALA A 50 13.98 6.45 9.51
C ALA A 50 12.78 7.29 9.98
N LEU A 51 11.80 6.65 10.61
CA LEU A 51 10.69 7.35 11.29
C LEU A 51 11.06 7.73 12.73
N ASN A 52 11.85 6.88 13.39
CA ASN A 52 12.43 7.07 14.71
C ASN A 52 13.58 6.07 14.88
N GLU A 53 14.11 5.94 16.10
CA GLU A 53 15.24 5.04 16.42
C GLU A 53 14.97 3.56 16.11
N THR A 54 13.70 3.16 16.01
CA THR A 54 13.31 1.75 15.89
C THR A 54 12.51 1.44 14.64
N GLU A 55 11.90 2.43 14.00
CA GLU A 55 11.03 2.28 12.83
C GLU A 55 11.64 2.92 11.58
N SER A 56 11.54 2.22 10.46
CA SER A 56 11.80 2.75 9.12
C SER A 56 10.53 2.68 8.26
N ILE A 57 10.43 3.58 7.30
CA ILE A 57 9.37 3.61 6.30
C ILE A 57 10.00 3.57 4.91
N LYS A 58 9.43 2.73 4.04
CA LYS A 58 9.80 2.62 2.64
C LYS A 58 8.60 2.96 1.77
N PHE A 59 8.80 3.88 0.84
CA PHE A 59 7.83 4.24 -0.20
C PHE A 59 8.29 3.66 -1.52
N THR A 60 7.41 2.96 -2.23
CA THR A 60 7.64 2.50 -3.61
C THR A 60 6.67 3.23 -4.52
N TYR A 61 7.18 3.82 -5.59
CA TYR A 61 6.44 4.65 -6.51
C TYR A 61 6.24 3.95 -7.86
N ASN A 62 5.11 4.22 -8.48
CA ASN A 62 4.88 3.88 -9.88
C ASN A 62 5.56 4.88 -10.83
N LEU A 63 5.40 4.66 -12.14
CA LEU A 63 5.96 5.51 -13.19
C LEU A 63 5.42 6.95 -13.18
N GLU A 64 4.26 7.18 -12.57
CA GLU A 64 3.65 8.52 -12.41
C GLU A 64 4.08 9.21 -11.10
N ASN A 65 5.04 8.64 -10.36
CA ASN A 65 5.51 9.13 -9.06
C ASN A 65 4.42 9.15 -7.97
N ILE A 66 3.42 8.28 -8.09
CA ILE A 66 2.41 8.02 -7.06
C ILE A 66 2.86 6.81 -6.24
N VAL A 67 2.63 6.84 -4.93
CA VAL A 67 3.00 5.75 -4.04
C VAL A 67 2.04 4.57 -4.24
N ASP A 68 2.61 3.43 -4.62
CA ASP A 68 1.89 2.16 -4.74
C ASP A 68 2.02 1.32 -3.47
N ILE A 69 3.16 1.41 -2.78
CA ILE A 69 3.46 0.59 -1.62
C ILE A 69 4.11 1.44 -0.54
N ILE A 70 3.60 1.30 0.67
CA ILE A 70 4.26 1.78 1.90
C ILE A 70 4.56 0.58 2.76
N GLU A 71 5.83 0.38 3.09
CA GLU A 71 6.31 -0.62 4.03
C GLU A 71 6.82 0.09 5.28
N ILE A 72 6.43 -0.39 6.46
CA ILE A 72 6.95 0.07 7.74
C ILE A 72 7.55 -1.13 8.43
N GLU A 73 8.82 -1.04 8.79
CA GLU A 73 9.55 -2.09 9.49
C GLU A 73 10.12 -1.55 10.79
N SER A 74 9.97 -2.34 11.85
CA SER A 74 10.39 -1.97 13.20
C SER A 74 11.25 -3.04 13.84
N SER A 75 12.33 -2.63 14.51
CA SER A 75 13.16 -3.51 15.34
C SER A 75 12.48 -3.88 16.67
N LYS A 76 11.45 -3.12 17.09
CA LYS A 76 10.60 -3.41 18.26
C LYS A 76 9.15 -3.69 17.86
N PRO A 77 8.37 -4.42 18.66
CA PRO A 77 6.96 -4.66 18.36
C PRO A 77 6.17 -3.36 18.20
N ILE A 78 5.48 -3.22 17.08
CA ILE A 78 4.56 -2.13 16.78
C ILE A 78 3.26 -2.39 17.55
N SER A 79 2.86 -1.46 18.41
CA SER A 79 1.59 -1.58 19.14
C SER A 79 0.40 -1.44 18.19
N ASN A 80 -0.75 -2.02 18.58
CA ASN A 80 -1.98 -1.85 17.81
C ASN A 80 -2.37 -0.36 17.66
N ASP A 81 -2.17 0.45 18.70
CA ASP A 81 -2.44 1.90 18.62
C ASP A 81 -1.54 2.59 17.59
N ARG A 82 -0.26 2.24 17.54
CA ARG A 82 0.68 2.76 16.54
C ARG A 82 0.25 2.33 15.14
N PHE A 83 -0.13 1.08 14.95
CA PHE A 83 -0.70 0.59 13.68
C PHE A 83 -1.92 1.41 13.25
N HIS A 84 -2.90 1.63 14.14
CA HIS A 84 -4.11 2.37 13.79
C HIS A 84 -3.83 3.85 13.46
N LYS A 85 -2.88 4.48 14.17
CA LYS A 85 -2.41 5.83 13.83
C LYS A 85 -1.80 5.87 12.43
N LEU A 86 -0.89 4.94 12.13
CA LEU A 86 -0.24 4.82 10.82
C LEU A 86 -1.27 4.56 9.70
N ALA A 87 -2.22 3.64 9.92
CA ALA A 87 -3.26 3.34 8.94
C ALA A 87 -4.16 4.57 8.66
N ARG A 88 -4.54 5.33 9.68
CA ARG A 88 -5.34 6.56 9.51
C ARG A 88 -4.56 7.64 8.76
N GLU A 89 -3.26 7.75 9.02
CA GLU A 89 -2.39 8.74 8.40
C GLU A 89 -2.08 8.41 6.94
N LEU A 90 -1.74 7.14 6.67
CA LEU A 90 -1.16 6.71 5.41
C LEU A 90 -2.20 6.15 4.44
N ASN A 91 -3.29 5.59 4.99
CA ASN A 91 -4.38 5.03 4.21
C ASN A 91 -5.77 5.42 4.77
N PRO A 92 -6.11 6.73 4.82
CA PRO A 92 -7.29 7.25 5.50
C PRO A 92 -8.64 6.78 4.91
N LYS A 93 -8.66 6.33 3.66
CA LYS A 93 -9.88 5.92 2.96
C LYS A 93 -10.17 4.43 3.07
N PHE A 94 -9.27 3.66 3.70
CA PHE A 94 -9.39 2.21 3.81
C PHE A 94 -10.67 1.78 4.52
N LYS A 95 -11.41 0.87 3.89
CA LYS A 95 -12.60 0.23 4.45
C LYS A 95 -12.47 -1.28 4.30
N LEU A 96 -12.39 -1.98 5.42
CA LEU A 96 -12.27 -3.42 5.42
C LEU A 96 -13.50 -4.07 4.79
N THR A 97 -13.30 -4.89 3.75
CA THR A 97 -14.34 -5.73 3.15
C THR A 97 -14.04 -7.21 3.34
N SER A 98 -12.76 -7.60 3.36
CA SER A 98 -12.37 -9.02 3.46
C SER A 98 -11.05 -9.20 4.22
N THR A 99 -10.84 -10.39 4.78
CA THR A 99 -9.63 -10.72 5.55
C THR A 99 -9.06 -12.08 5.18
N ALA A 100 -7.74 -12.20 5.12
CA ALA A 100 -7.01 -13.46 5.01
C ALA A 100 -6.04 -13.62 6.17
N GLU A 101 -5.66 -14.87 6.45
CA GLU A 101 -4.56 -15.18 7.35
C GLU A 101 -3.57 -16.13 6.69
N ALA A 102 -2.29 -15.87 6.92
CA ALA A 102 -1.19 -16.81 6.71
C ALA A 102 -0.48 -17.08 8.04
N LYS A 103 0.54 -17.95 8.01
CA LYS A 103 1.28 -18.36 9.21
C LYS A 103 1.78 -17.18 10.05
N THR A 104 2.40 -16.18 9.41
CA THR A 104 3.02 -15.03 10.07
C THR A 104 2.43 -13.70 9.64
N SER A 105 1.32 -13.71 8.90
CA SER A 105 0.74 -12.49 8.33
C SER A 105 -0.78 -12.49 8.39
N ASN A 106 -1.35 -11.32 8.59
CA ASN A 106 -2.79 -11.07 8.43
C ASN A 106 -3.01 -10.05 7.33
N PHE A 107 -3.98 -10.31 6.47
CA PHE A 107 -4.31 -9.54 5.29
C PHE A 107 -5.69 -8.91 5.47
N TYR A 108 -5.79 -7.62 5.16
CA TYR A 108 -7.01 -6.83 5.31
C TYR A 108 -7.24 -6.10 4.00
N TYR A 109 -8.29 -6.47 3.29
CA TYR A 109 -8.55 -5.98 1.93
C TYR A 109 -9.77 -5.06 1.91
N ASP A 110 -9.68 -4.01 1.11
CA ASP A 110 -10.75 -3.10 0.73
C ASP A 110 -11.03 -3.31 -0.76
N SER A 111 -12.05 -4.12 -1.10
CA SER A 111 -12.37 -4.48 -2.48
C SER A 111 -12.85 -3.27 -3.31
N LYS A 112 -13.44 -2.27 -2.66
CA LYS A 112 -13.95 -1.07 -3.34
C LYS A 112 -12.82 -0.18 -3.85
N ASN A 113 -11.80 0.03 -3.02
CA ASN A 113 -10.64 0.83 -3.37
C ASN A 113 -9.45 -0.02 -3.83
N GLN A 114 -9.58 -1.35 -3.84
CA GLN A 114 -8.54 -2.34 -4.14
C GLN A 114 -7.26 -2.13 -3.34
N LEU A 115 -7.40 -1.81 -2.05
CA LEU A 115 -6.26 -1.56 -1.14
C LEU A 115 -6.06 -2.75 -0.23
N LEU A 116 -4.81 -3.13 0.00
CA LEU A 116 -4.44 -4.21 0.91
C LEU A 116 -3.55 -3.68 2.03
N ASN A 117 -4.00 -3.88 3.26
CA ASN A 117 -3.17 -3.68 4.45
C ASN A 117 -2.70 -5.05 4.95
N VAL A 118 -1.40 -5.19 5.22
CA VAL A 118 -0.82 -6.44 5.72
C VAL A 118 -0.14 -6.19 7.05
N LYS A 119 -0.46 -7.00 8.05
CA LYS A 119 0.29 -7.08 9.31
C LYS A 119 1.20 -8.29 9.24
N VAL A 120 2.50 -8.12 9.49
CA VAL A 120 3.49 -9.20 9.48
C VAL A 120 4.14 -9.30 10.86
N TYR A 121 4.04 -10.49 11.42
CA TYR A 121 4.47 -10.81 12.76
C TYR A 121 5.80 -11.56 12.74
N LYS A 122 6.60 -11.38 13.80
CA LYS A 122 7.89 -12.04 13.93
C LYS A 122 7.79 -13.56 13.97
N THR A 123 6.70 -14.09 14.54
CA THR A 123 6.49 -15.52 14.73
C THR A 123 5.05 -15.92 14.43
N ILE A 124 4.82 -17.23 14.30
CA ILE A 124 3.50 -17.83 14.04
C ILE A 124 2.51 -17.58 15.20
N LYS A 125 3.01 -17.28 16.41
CA LYS A 125 2.14 -16.90 17.55
C LYS A 125 1.48 -15.53 17.36
N LYS A 126 1.92 -14.73 16.38
CA LYS A 126 1.37 -13.41 16.04
C LYS A 126 1.28 -12.42 17.21
N SER A 127 2.17 -12.54 18.20
CA SER A 127 2.21 -11.66 19.38
C SER A 127 3.00 -10.38 19.16
N GLU A 128 3.95 -10.40 18.23
CA GLU A 128 4.87 -9.29 17.97
C GLU A 128 4.73 -8.84 16.51
N LEU A 129 4.00 -7.75 16.27
CA LEU A 129 3.89 -7.10 14.97
C LEU A 129 5.18 -6.33 14.68
N HIS A 130 5.89 -6.64 13.60
CA HIS A 130 7.16 -5.98 13.28
C HIS A 130 7.14 -5.25 11.94
N LYS A 131 6.22 -5.63 11.06
CA LYS A 131 6.15 -5.04 9.73
C LYS A 131 4.71 -4.83 9.29
N ILE A 132 4.47 -3.71 8.62
CA ILE A 132 3.17 -3.33 8.07
C ILE A 132 3.36 -2.98 6.60
N PHE A 133 2.44 -3.44 5.76
CA PHE A 133 2.34 -2.98 4.38
C PHE A 133 1.00 -2.29 4.14
N PHE A 134 1.03 -1.21 3.36
CA PHE A 134 -0.12 -0.62 2.69
C PHE A 134 0.15 -0.70 1.19
N ILE A 135 -0.68 -1.43 0.45
CA ILE A 135 -0.43 -1.81 -0.94
C ILE A 135 -1.63 -1.39 -1.78
N ALA A 136 -1.37 -0.66 -2.85
CA ALA A 136 -2.33 -0.26 -3.89
C ALA A 136 -2.00 -0.89 -5.25
N ASP A 137 -0.80 -1.46 -5.43
CA ASP A 137 -0.43 -2.16 -6.67
C ASP A 137 -1.24 -3.46 -6.83
N PRO A 138 -2.12 -3.56 -7.85
CA PRO A 138 -2.98 -4.73 -8.03
C PRO A 138 -2.19 -6.01 -8.38
N GLY A 139 -1.06 -5.88 -9.08
CA GLY A 139 -0.20 -7.00 -9.43
C GLY A 139 0.48 -7.59 -8.20
N VAL A 140 0.95 -6.74 -7.29
CA VAL A 140 1.51 -7.19 -6.00
C VAL A 140 0.43 -7.81 -5.12
N ILE A 141 -0.77 -7.23 -5.06
CA ILE A 141 -1.89 -7.78 -4.30
C ILE A 141 -2.25 -9.18 -4.82
N ALA A 142 -2.39 -9.36 -6.13
CA ALA A 142 -2.70 -10.64 -6.75
C ALA A 142 -1.59 -11.69 -6.53
N ALA A 143 -0.31 -11.28 -6.52
CA ALA A 143 0.79 -12.16 -6.22
C ALA A 143 0.82 -12.63 -4.75
N LEU A 144 0.41 -11.77 -3.81
CA LEU A 144 0.36 -12.08 -2.38
C LEU A 144 -0.87 -12.94 -2.01
N ILE A 145 -1.99 -12.71 -2.68
CA ILE A 145 -3.25 -13.42 -2.45
C ILE A 145 -3.83 -13.82 -3.82
N PRO A 146 -3.42 -14.97 -4.40
CA PRO A 146 -3.87 -15.38 -5.73
C PRO A 146 -5.40 -15.46 -5.87
N ASP A 147 -6.09 -15.84 -4.80
CA ASP A 147 -7.55 -15.98 -4.78
C ASP A 147 -8.31 -14.66 -4.55
N ILE A 148 -7.62 -13.51 -4.48
CA ILE A 148 -8.22 -12.19 -4.22
C ILE A 148 -9.27 -11.81 -5.26
N ALA A 149 -9.18 -12.34 -6.48
CA ALA A 149 -10.16 -12.11 -7.54
C ALA A 149 -11.57 -12.62 -7.16
N ASN A 150 -11.65 -13.57 -6.22
CA ASN A 150 -12.90 -14.12 -5.70
C ASN A 150 -13.47 -13.29 -4.53
N TRP A 151 -12.75 -12.26 -4.07
CA TRP A 151 -13.08 -11.45 -2.91
C TRP A 151 -13.70 -10.12 -3.38
N LYS A 152 -14.93 -10.21 -3.89
CA LYS A 152 -15.70 -9.07 -4.38
C LYS A 152 -16.60 -8.52 -3.29
#